data_AF-A0A954VX03-F1
#
_entry.id   AF-A0A954VX03-F1
#
_cell.length_a   1.000
_cell.length_b   1.000
_cell.length_c   1.000
_cell.angle_alpha   90.00
_cell.angle_beta   90.00
_cell.angle_gamma   90.00
#
_symmetry.space_group_name_H-M   'P 1'
#
loop_
_entity.id
_entity.type
_entity.pdbx_description
1 polymer ?
#
loop_
_entity_poly.entity_id
_entity_poly.type
_entity_poly.pdbx_seq_one_letter_code
_entity_poly.pdbx_strand_id
1 'polypeptide(L)'
;MMQQYEWTPNSLATAMFAARFAVQEHDTIDPSLSQAILPWGAKLSKQITNAQAWDDTVALAILTTDPAWLSEQIVKQNPPNILSADSNIPDLIRQLHNVALQHFPRFENDILIRIQPMKLQWEAVGPGLIKSACRSLNLLVPSQIKIALIWPLQGGSVTPVIGQDQLALEAVLTNSHPAIPEVLRLGWGVLQLGMPAFAWNEHRILAQTVCAMAILQAAEDLDLVCFEPETLAAAATTWRLPWISTREQDLLDWWRANQHKSQIDIRSLADADTSPTLLKIESFLQDVR
;
A
#
# COMPACT_ATOMS: atom_id res chain seq x y z
N MET A 1 1.24 -7.42 -23.54
CA MET A 1 -0.11 -6.87 -23.33
C MET A 1 0.05 -5.54 -22.62
N MET A 2 -0.63 -4.49 -23.06
CA MET A 2 -0.53 -3.16 -22.41
C MET A 2 -1.33 -3.19 -21.10
N GLN A 3 -0.75 -2.71 -20.01
CA GLN A 3 -1.45 -2.61 -18.72
C GLN A 3 -2.52 -1.53 -18.79
N GLN A 4 -3.71 -1.83 -18.28
CA GLN A 4 -4.84 -0.91 -18.18
C GLN A 4 -5.06 -0.52 -16.72
N TYR A 5 -5.26 0.78 -16.48
CA TYR A 5 -5.46 1.33 -15.14
C TYR A 5 -6.82 2.00 -15.04
N GLU A 6 -7.65 1.53 -14.12
CA GLU A 6 -8.95 2.13 -13.80
C GLU A 6 -8.81 2.93 -12.50
N TRP A 7 -9.12 4.23 -12.53
CA TRP A 7 -8.88 5.14 -11.41
C TRP A 7 -10.20 5.66 -10.86
N THR A 8 -10.56 5.27 -9.65
CA THR A 8 -11.90 5.51 -9.11
C THR A 8 -11.82 6.21 -7.76
N PRO A 9 -12.44 7.39 -7.58
CA PRO A 9 -12.64 8.02 -6.27
C PRO A 9 -13.26 7.05 -5.27
N ASN A 10 -12.70 6.95 -4.07
CA ASN A 10 -13.23 6.09 -3.01
C ASN A 10 -13.26 6.82 -1.65
N SER A 11 -14.37 7.50 -1.39
CA SER A 11 -14.62 8.22 -0.13
C SER A 11 -14.86 7.27 1.04
N LEU A 12 -15.39 6.07 0.79
CA LEU A 12 -15.59 5.04 1.80
C LEU A 12 -14.24 4.54 2.31
N ALA A 13 -13.33 4.15 1.41
CA ALA A 13 -11.96 3.79 1.77
C ALA A 13 -11.26 4.94 2.52
N THR A 14 -11.40 6.19 2.06
CA THR A 14 -10.87 7.37 2.78
C THR A 14 -11.33 7.41 4.23
N ALA A 15 -12.64 7.25 4.48
CA ALA A 15 -13.20 7.24 5.82
C ALA A 15 -12.63 6.10 6.69
N MET A 16 -12.49 4.90 6.10
CA MET A 16 -11.97 3.72 6.81
C MET A 16 -10.49 3.84 7.15
N PHE A 17 -9.66 4.35 6.22
CA PHE A 17 -8.25 4.65 6.51
C PHE A 17 -8.10 5.72 7.59
N ALA A 18 -8.87 6.81 7.50
CA ALA A 18 -8.84 7.88 8.50
C ALA A 18 -9.27 7.36 9.89
N ALA A 19 -10.28 6.50 9.95
CA ALA A 19 -10.73 5.87 11.20
C ALA A 19 -9.63 5.01 11.81
N ARG A 20 -8.98 4.17 11.00
CA ARG A 20 -7.86 3.34 11.45
C ARG A 20 -6.73 4.20 12.01
N PHE A 21 -6.32 5.25 11.30
CA PHE A 21 -5.23 6.12 11.75
C PHE A 21 -5.59 6.89 13.02
N ALA A 22 -6.80 7.43 13.11
CA ALA A 22 -7.26 8.14 14.32
C ALA A 22 -7.30 7.22 15.55
N VAL A 23 -7.77 5.98 15.40
CA VAL A 23 -7.84 5.01 16.52
C VAL A 23 -6.46 4.52 16.95
N GLN A 24 -5.52 4.37 16.01
CA GLN A 24 -4.16 3.93 16.28
C GLN A 24 -3.21 5.09 16.67
N GLU A 25 -3.74 6.30 16.86
CA GLU A 25 -2.97 7.50 17.20
C GLU A 25 -1.83 7.78 16.20
N HIS A 26 -2.05 7.42 14.94
CA HIS A 26 -1.12 7.75 13.86
C HIS A 26 -1.32 9.19 13.42
N ASP A 27 -0.22 9.92 13.26
CA ASP A 27 -0.25 11.26 12.71
C ASP A 27 -0.84 11.27 11.29
N THR A 28 -1.76 12.22 11.07
CA THR A 28 -2.34 12.50 9.77
C THR A 28 -2.06 13.94 9.36
N ILE A 29 -2.02 14.19 8.05
CA ILE A 29 -1.84 15.54 7.51
C ILE A 29 -3.06 16.44 7.71
N ASP A 30 -4.23 15.84 7.99
CA ASP A 30 -5.48 16.53 8.31
C ASP A 30 -5.97 16.10 9.71
N PRO A 31 -5.50 16.77 10.77
CA PRO A 31 -5.92 16.49 12.14
C PRO A 31 -7.43 16.73 12.36
N SER A 32 -8.03 17.64 11.58
CA SER A 32 -9.44 17.99 11.74
C SER A 32 -10.36 16.85 11.28
N LEU A 33 -10.02 16.16 10.18
CA LEU A 33 -10.70 14.93 9.78
C LEU A 33 -10.53 13.84 10.84
N SER A 34 -9.30 13.62 11.33
CA SER A 34 -9.04 12.60 12.36
C SER A 34 -9.88 12.84 13.61
N GLN A 35 -9.96 14.08 14.07
CA GLN A 35 -10.78 14.45 15.22
C GLN A 35 -12.28 14.21 14.97
N ALA A 36 -12.78 14.54 13.77
CA ALA A 36 -14.18 14.35 13.41
C ALA A 36 -14.58 12.87 13.31
N ILE A 37 -13.66 12.01 12.82
CA ILE A 37 -13.90 10.58 12.60
C ILE A 37 -13.70 9.75 13.87
N LEU A 38 -12.81 10.17 14.78
CA LEU A 38 -12.40 9.40 15.97
C LEU A 38 -13.58 8.85 16.80
N PRO A 39 -14.67 9.59 17.09
CA PRO A 39 -15.77 9.05 17.90
C PRO A 39 -16.44 7.82 17.28
N TRP A 40 -16.50 7.74 15.94
CA TRP A 40 -17.08 6.63 15.20
C TRP A 40 -16.07 5.50 14.99
N GLY A 41 -14.82 5.85 14.67
CA GLY A 41 -13.72 4.89 14.58
C GLY A 41 -13.52 4.12 15.87
N ALA A 42 -13.52 4.80 17.02
CA ALA A 42 -13.40 4.18 18.33
C ALA A 42 -14.58 3.24 18.66
N LYS A 43 -15.80 3.58 18.26
CA LYS A 43 -16.96 2.68 18.40
C LYS A 43 -16.82 1.44 17.52
N LEU A 44 -16.38 1.61 16.27
CA LEU A 44 -16.13 0.49 15.37
C LEU A 44 -14.98 -0.40 15.85
N SER A 45 -13.93 0.19 16.44
CA SER A 45 -12.80 -0.58 16.98
C SER A 45 -13.17 -1.43 18.18
N LYS A 46 -14.24 -1.09 18.91
CA LYS A 46 -14.79 -1.97 19.95
C LYS A 46 -15.50 -3.19 19.36
N GLN A 47 -15.90 -3.13 18.09
CA GLN A 47 -16.52 -4.23 17.35
C GLN A 47 -15.50 -5.08 16.60
N ILE A 48 -14.40 -4.46 16.14
CA ILE A 48 -13.30 -5.10 15.41
C ILE A 48 -12.09 -5.13 16.35
N THR A 49 -11.98 -6.22 17.11
CA THR A 49 -11.16 -6.28 18.33
C THR A 49 -9.68 -6.56 18.12
N ASN A 50 -9.27 -7.03 16.93
CA ASN A 50 -7.87 -7.28 16.62
C ASN A 50 -7.36 -6.44 15.44
N ALA A 51 -6.05 -6.16 15.41
CA ALA A 51 -5.43 -5.29 14.42
C ALA A 51 -5.49 -5.86 13.00
N GLN A 52 -5.39 -7.18 12.84
CA GLN A 52 -5.48 -7.83 11.52
C GLN A 52 -6.86 -7.63 10.90
N ALA A 53 -7.92 -7.79 11.67
CA ALA A 53 -9.29 -7.59 11.22
C ALA A 53 -9.55 -6.13 10.82
N TRP A 54 -8.85 -5.15 11.41
CA TRP A 54 -8.85 -3.76 10.96
C TRP A 54 -8.18 -3.60 9.60
N ASP A 55 -7.02 -4.21 9.39
CA ASP A 55 -6.32 -4.19 8.11
C ASP A 55 -7.15 -4.87 7.00
N ASP A 56 -7.78 -6.01 7.30
CA ASP A 56 -8.68 -6.73 6.39
C ASP A 56 -9.92 -5.89 6.07
N THR A 57 -10.50 -5.23 7.07
CA THR A 57 -11.65 -4.33 6.90
C THR A 57 -11.30 -3.13 6.02
N VAL A 58 -10.14 -2.51 6.21
CA VAL A 58 -9.66 -1.43 5.35
C VAL A 58 -9.41 -1.95 3.93
N ALA A 59 -8.82 -3.14 3.78
CA ALA A 59 -8.62 -3.77 2.47
C ALA A 59 -9.96 -4.02 1.75
N LEU A 60 -11.01 -4.46 2.45
CA LEU A 60 -12.35 -4.58 1.87
C LEU A 60 -12.93 -3.24 1.42
N ALA A 61 -12.70 -2.17 2.19
CA ALA A 61 -13.20 -0.84 1.84
C ALA A 61 -12.57 -0.31 0.54
N ILE A 62 -11.37 -0.77 0.18
CA ILE A 62 -10.73 -0.46 -1.11
C ILE A 62 -11.55 -1.04 -2.26
N LEU A 63 -12.11 -2.24 -2.09
CA LEU A 63 -12.79 -3.02 -3.13
C LEU A 63 -14.21 -2.53 -3.46
N THR A 64 -14.78 -1.63 -2.66
CA THR A 64 -16.16 -1.18 -2.82
C THR A 64 -16.33 0.33 -2.55
N THR A 65 -17.42 0.89 -3.07
CA THR A 65 -17.94 2.20 -2.69
C THR A 65 -19.27 2.11 -1.96
N ASP A 66 -19.80 0.90 -1.76
CA ASP A 66 -21.08 0.62 -1.09
C ASP A 66 -20.87 0.26 0.40
N PRO A 67 -21.32 1.12 1.34
CA PRO A 67 -21.24 0.85 2.78
C PRO A 67 -22.00 -0.41 3.21
N ALA A 68 -23.11 -0.75 2.55
CA ALA A 68 -23.92 -1.91 2.92
C ALA A 68 -23.17 -3.21 2.61
N TRP A 69 -22.62 -3.32 1.40
CA TRP A 69 -21.76 -4.45 1.01
C TRP A 69 -20.55 -4.59 1.94
N LEU A 70 -19.87 -3.49 2.28
CA LEU A 70 -18.71 -3.54 3.18
C LEU A 70 -19.11 -4.10 4.55
N SER A 71 -20.23 -3.63 5.08
CA SER A 71 -20.76 -4.10 6.38
C SER A 71 -21.05 -5.59 6.36
N GLU A 72 -21.67 -6.09 5.30
CA GLU A 72 -21.94 -7.52 5.11
C GLU A 72 -20.64 -8.34 5.08
N GLN A 73 -19.63 -7.88 4.34
CA GLN A 73 -18.36 -8.60 4.25
C GLN A 73 -17.61 -8.63 5.59
N ILE A 74 -17.61 -7.54 6.36
CA ILE A 74 -17.01 -7.51 7.70
C ILE A 74 -17.70 -8.54 8.60
N VAL A 75 -19.03 -8.58 8.61
CA VAL A 75 -19.79 -9.55 9.41
C VAL A 75 -19.51 -10.99 8.97
N LYS A 76 -19.38 -11.22 7.66
CA LYS A 76 -19.09 -12.55 7.10
C LYS A 76 -17.68 -13.05 7.41
N GLN A 77 -16.68 -12.16 7.39
CA GLN A 77 -15.27 -12.54 7.58
C GLN A 77 -14.87 -12.66 9.05
N ASN A 78 -15.63 -12.03 9.97
CA ASN A 78 -15.34 -12.06 11.39
C ASN A 78 -16.34 -12.99 12.10
N PRO A 79 -15.91 -14.17 12.59
CA PRO A 79 -16.80 -15.08 13.29
C PRO A 79 -17.45 -14.43 14.52
N PRO A 80 -18.59 -14.97 15.03
CA PRO A 80 -19.38 -14.35 16.10
C PRO A 80 -18.64 -14.12 17.42
N ASN A 81 -17.49 -14.78 17.62
CA ASN A 81 -16.61 -14.58 18.78
C ASN A 81 -15.69 -13.35 18.64
N ILE A 82 -15.55 -12.79 17.44
CA ILE A 82 -14.75 -11.57 17.17
C ILE A 82 -15.63 -10.32 17.23
N LEU A 83 -16.88 -10.44 16.80
CA LEU A 83 -17.87 -9.36 16.82
C LEU A 83 -18.63 -9.32 18.15
N SER A 84 -19.02 -8.13 18.62
CA SER A 84 -19.89 -8.05 19.79
C SER A 84 -21.34 -8.41 19.42
N ALA A 85 -22.08 -8.99 20.37
CA ALA A 85 -23.48 -9.38 20.19
C ALA A 85 -24.42 -8.21 19.84
N ASP A 86 -24.03 -6.98 20.19
CA ASP A 86 -24.77 -5.73 19.92
C ASP A 86 -24.19 -4.93 18.73
N SER A 87 -23.55 -5.61 17.78
CA SER A 87 -22.84 -4.94 16.69
C SER A 87 -23.78 -4.20 15.73
N ASN A 88 -23.72 -2.86 15.76
CA ASN A 88 -24.37 -1.98 14.77
C ASN A 88 -23.36 -1.52 13.70
N ILE A 89 -22.63 -2.47 13.11
CA ILE A 89 -21.59 -2.19 12.11
C ILE A 89 -22.12 -1.38 10.92
N PRO A 90 -23.30 -1.69 10.33
CA PRO A 90 -23.82 -0.94 9.18
C PRO A 90 -24.00 0.55 9.45
N ASP A 91 -24.53 0.92 10.62
CA ASP A 91 -24.69 2.33 10.97
C ASP A 91 -23.33 3.00 11.16
N LEU A 92 -22.39 2.35 11.86
CA LEU A 92 -21.07 2.91 12.13
C LEU A 92 -20.29 3.21 10.84
N ILE A 93 -20.31 2.31 9.86
CA ILE A 93 -19.66 2.54 8.56
C ILE A 93 -20.31 3.70 7.81
N ARG A 94 -21.64 3.76 7.80
CA ARG A 94 -22.37 4.87 7.19
C ARG A 94 -22.05 6.21 7.87
N GLN A 95 -21.94 6.24 9.20
CA GLN A 95 -21.56 7.47 9.91
C GLN A 95 -20.13 7.90 9.56
N LEU A 96 -19.17 6.96 9.52
CA LEU A 96 -17.80 7.24 9.09
C LEU A 96 -17.76 7.84 7.68
N HIS A 97 -18.47 7.21 6.73
CA HIS A 97 -18.54 7.68 5.35
C HIS A 97 -19.16 9.07 5.25
N ASN A 98 -20.26 9.31 5.97
CA ASN A 98 -20.92 10.62 6.01
C ASN A 98 -20.01 11.71 6.57
N VAL A 99 -19.24 11.44 7.63
CA VAL A 99 -18.28 12.41 8.18
C VAL A 99 -17.24 12.76 7.14
N ALA A 100 -16.68 11.78 6.42
CA ALA A 100 -15.71 12.06 5.34
C ALA A 100 -16.32 12.90 4.21
N LEU A 101 -17.56 12.63 3.80
CA LEU A 101 -18.25 13.41 2.76
C LEU A 101 -18.62 14.82 3.21
N GLN A 102 -18.98 15.01 4.48
CA GLN A 102 -19.21 16.34 5.05
C GLN A 102 -17.92 17.15 5.13
N HIS A 103 -16.81 16.49 5.46
CA HIS A 103 -15.49 17.11 5.54
C HIS A 103 -14.93 17.46 4.14
N PHE A 104 -15.25 16.63 3.13
CA PHE A 104 -14.90 16.85 1.73
C PHE A 104 -16.13 16.89 0.81
N PRO A 105 -16.92 17.99 0.81
CA PRO A 105 -18.18 18.06 0.05
C PRO A 105 -18.03 17.86 -1.47
N ARG A 106 -16.85 18.11 -2.01
CA ARG A 106 -16.50 17.96 -3.43
C ARG A 106 -15.49 16.84 -3.68
N PHE A 107 -15.45 15.84 -2.80
CA PHE A 107 -14.47 14.76 -2.78
C PHE A 107 -14.14 14.21 -4.18
N GLU A 108 -15.15 13.80 -4.96
CA GLU A 108 -14.94 13.18 -6.28
C GLU A 108 -14.25 14.12 -7.28
N ASN A 109 -14.64 15.40 -7.29
CA ASN A 109 -14.02 16.37 -8.20
C ASN A 109 -12.60 16.70 -7.76
N ASP A 110 -12.41 16.97 -6.47
CA ASP A 110 -11.14 17.44 -5.94
C ASP A 110 -10.08 16.34 -6.02
N ILE A 111 -10.44 15.08 -5.76
CA ILE A 111 -9.51 13.96 -5.83
C ILE A 111 -9.08 13.65 -7.27
N LEU A 112 -9.99 13.79 -8.23
CA LEU A 112 -9.70 13.60 -9.65
C LEU A 112 -8.78 14.69 -10.20
N ILE A 113 -8.88 15.92 -9.69
CA ILE A 113 -7.95 17.01 -10.04
C ILE A 113 -6.57 16.73 -9.46
N ARG A 114 -6.50 16.35 -8.18
CA ARG A 114 -5.24 16.09 -7.48
C ARG A 114 -4.40 15.01 -8.16
N ILE A 115 -5.02 13.95 -8.66
CA ILE A 115 -4.28 12.82 -9.24
C ILE A 115 -3.75 13.08 -10.66
N GLN A 116 -4.20 14.12 -11.37
CA GLN A 116 -3.85 14.34 -12.78
C GLN A 116 -2.34 14.40 -13.05
N PRO A 117 -1.54 15.16 -12.28
CA PRO A 117 -0.09 15.23 -12.54
C PRO A 117 0.58 13.85 -12.50
N MET A 118 0.19 13.02 -11.53
CA MET A 118 0.75 11.69 -11.37
C MET A 118 0.26 10.71 -12.45
N LYS A 119 -1.00 10.83 -12.92
CA LYS A 119 -1.51 10.05 -14.07
C LYS A 119 -0.68 10.31 -15.32
N LEU A 120 -0.43 11.58 -15.64
CA LEU A 120 0.37 11.97 -16.80
C LEU A 120 1.81 11.44 -16.71
N GLN A 121 2.43 11.52 -15.53
CA GLN A 121 3.75 10.93 -15.30
C GLN A 121 3.71 9.41 -15.46
N TRP A 122 2.69 8.75 -14.91
CA TRP A 122 2.53 7.30 -15.02
C TRP A 122 2.36 6.83 -16.46
N GLU A 123 1.56 7.53 -17.26
CA GLU A 123 1.39 7.23 -18.69
C GLU A 123 2.71 7.37 -19.47
N ALA A 124 3.56 8.32 -19.08
CA ALA A 124 4.83 8.57 -19.73
C ALA A 124 5.89 7.49 -19.43
N VAL A 125 6.02 7.03 -18.18
CA VAL A 125 7.13 6.15 -17.77
C VAL A 125 6.73 4.84 -17.11
N GLY A 126 5.50 4.74 -16.58
CA GLY A 126 5.01 3.60 -15.79
C GLY A 126 5.16 2.24 -16.47
N PRO A 127 4.75 2.07 -17.75
CA PRO A 127 4.91 0.80 -18.46
C PRO A 127 6.37 0.34 -18.58
N GLY A 128 7.30 1.27 -18.83
CA GLY A 128 8.74 0.99 -18.90
C GLY A 128 9.30 0.58 -17.54
N LEU A 129 8.91 1.33 -16.51
CA LEU A 129 9.31 1.12 -15.12
C LEU A 129 8.89 -0.28 -14.63
N ILE A 130 7.61 -0.64 -14.79
CA ILE A 130 7.11 -1.95 -14.39
C ILE A 130 7.73 -3.07 -15.20
N LYS A 131 7.94 -2.89 -16.51
CA LYS A 131 8.60 -3.89 -17.35
C LYS A 131 10.05 -4.15 -16.91
N SER A 132 10.80 -3.11 -16.52
CA SER A 132 12.18 -3.30 -16.02
C SER A 132 12.18 -4.02 -14.67
N ALA A 133 11.37 -3.55 -13.72
CA ALA A 133 11.30 -4.14 -12.38
C ALA A 133 10.74 -5.59 -12.37
N CYS A 134 9.74 -5.90 -13.20
CA CYS A 134 9.25 -7.28 -13.33
C CYS A 134 10.33 -8.22 -13.87
N ARG A 135 11.21 -7.73 -14.75
CA ARG A 135 12.30 -8.53 -15.31
C ARG A 135 13.35 -8.89 -14.25
N SER A 136 13.67 -7.98 -13.33
CA SER A 136 14.63 -8.25 -12.26
C SER A 136 14.09 -9.26 -11.23
N LEU A 137 12.77 -9.26 -11.02
CA LEU A 137 12.08 -10.13 -10.05
C LEU A 137 11.46 -11.41 -10.67
N ASN A 138 11.60 -11.62 -11.98
CA ASN A 138 10.83 -12.65 -12.73
C ASN A 138 9.33 -12.65 -12.38
N LEU A 139 8.76 -11.45 -12.26
CA LEU A 139 7.40 -11.25 -11.77
C LEU A 139 6.44 -10.99 -12.93
N LEU A 140 5.18 -11.39 -12.75
CA LEU A 140 4.08 -10.96 -13.59
C LEU A 140 3.13 -10.15 -12.72
N VAL A 141 2.78 -8.95 -13.17
CA VAL A 141 1.73 -8.15 -12.55
C VAL A 141 0.44 -8.24 -13.38
N PRO A 142 -0.72 -7.95 -12.78
CA PRO A 142 -2.00 -7.97 -13.48
C PRO A 142 -2.02 -7.05 -14.71
N SER A 143 -2.75 -7.47 -15.75
CA SER A 143 -2.93 -6.67 -16.97
C SER A 143 -3.97 -5.56 -16.83
N GLN A 144 -4.89 -5.70 -15.88
CA GLN A 144 -5.88 -4.70 -15.53
C GLN A 144 -5.74 -4.41 -14.04
N ILE A 145 -5.51 -3.16 -13.66
CA ILE A 145 -5.31 -2.76 -12.28
C ILE A 145 -6.32 -1.68 -11.93
N LYS A 146 -7.08 -1.91 -10.86
CA LYS A 146 -7.99 -0.91 -10.28
C LYS A 146 -7.27 -0.11 -9.21
N ILE A 147 -7.45 1.20 -9.23
CA ILE A 147 -6.82 2.14 -8.30
C ILE A 147 -7.93 2.92 -7.60
N ALA A 148 -8.16 2.58 -6.33
CA ALA A 148 -9.03 3.36 -5.46
C ALA A 148 -8.28 4.61 -5.01
N LEU A 149 -8.75 5.77 -5.46
CA LEU A 149 -8.21 7.06 -5.06
C LEU A 149 -8.77 7.42 -3.69
N ILE A 150 -7.90 7.63 -2.72
CA ILE A 150 -8.28 8.10 -1.38
C ILE A 150 -7.68 9.48 -1.09
N TRP A 151 -8.31 10.22 -0.17
CA TRP A 151 -7.76 11.51 0.23
C TRP A 151 -6.38 11.32 0.87
N PRO A 152 -5.43 12.25 0.68
CA PRO A 152 -4.16 12.19 1.38
C PRO A 152 -4.35 12.29 2.89
N LEU A 153 -4.05 11.23 3.63
CA LEU A 153 -4.06 11.18 5.09
C LEU A 153 -2.65 11.15 5.64
N GLN A 154 -1.75 10.48 4.92
CA GLN A 154 -0.37 10.23 5.32
C GLN A 154 0.66 10.92 4.43
N GLY A 155 0.19 11.66 3.42
CA GLY A 155 1.03 12.42 2.50
C GLY A 155 1.49 11.63 1.29
N GLY A 156 0.73 10.65 0.82
CA GLY A 156 1.07 9.81 -0.32
C GLY A 156 1.21 8.35 0.05
N SER A 157 0.29 7.75 0.81
CA SER A 157 0.31 6.30 1.07
C SER A 157 -0.20 5.47 -0.12
N VAL A 158 0.35 4.27 -0.31
CA VAL A 158 -0.15 3.25 -1.26
C VAL A 158 -0.40 1.94 -0.52
N THR A 159 -1.51 1.27 -0.80
CA THR A 159 -1.89 0.02 -0.11
C THR A 159 -2.43 -0.98 -1.13
N PRO A 160 -1.64 -2.00 -1.52
CA PRO A 160 -2.10 -3.06 -2.39
C PRO A 160 -3.09 -3.99 -1.66
N VAL A 161 -4.11 -4.48 -2.35
CA VAL A 161 -4.99 -5.54 -1.85
C VAL A 161 -4.52 -6.86 -2.45
N ILE A 162 -3.75 -7.62 -1.68
CA ILE A 162 -3.08 -8.82 -2.20
C ILE A 162 -4.07 -9.90 -2.59
N GLY A 163 -3.81 -10.55 -3.72
CA GLY A 163 -4.72 -11.51 -4.34
C GLY A 163 -5.90 -10.86 -5.09
N GLN A 164 -5.95 -9.53 -5.13
CA GLN A 164 -6.87 -8.75 -5.95
C GLN A 164 -6.04 -7.87 -6.90
N ASP A 165 -6.57 -7.58 -8.08
CA ASP A 165 -5.91 -6.70 -9.03
C ASP A 165 -6.19 -5.21 -8.71
N GLN A 166 -6.07 -4.85 -7.43
CA GLN A 166 -6.53 -3.56 -6.92
C GLN A 166 -5.63 -3.01 -5.81
N LEU A 167 -5.44 -1.70 -5.79
CA LEU A 167 -4.75 -0.98 -4.72
C LEU A 167 -5.47 0.32 -4.37
N ALA A 168 -5.22 0.82 -3.16
CA ALA A 168 -5.54 2.19 -2.79
C ALA A 168 -4.32 3.09 -2.93
N LEU A 169 -4.58 4.32 -3.34
CA LEU A 169 -3.55 5.32 -3.58
C LEU A 169 -4.03 6.68 -3.08
N GLU A 170 -3.27 7.29 -2.17
CA GLU A 170 -3.49 8.67 -1.78
C GLU A 170 -3.21 9.61 -2.96
N ALA A 171 -4.23 10.39 -3.33
CA ALA A 171 -4.17 11.33 -4.44
C ALA A 171 -3.52 12.66 -4.02
N VAL A 172 -2.19 12.66 -3.97
CA VAL A 172 -1.39 13.85 -3.70
C VAL A 172 -1.25 14.71 -4.96
N LEU A 173 -1.23 16.04 -4.78
CA LEU A 173 -1.12 16.99 -5.90
C LEU A 173 0.33 17.10 -6.42
N THR A 174 1.30 16.90 -5.53
CA THR A 174 2.73 17.06 -5.79
C THR A 174 3.50 15.92 -5.13
N ASN A 175 4.76 15.76 -5.49
CA ASN A 175 5.65 14.84 -4.79
C ASN A 175 5.73 15.20 -3.31
N SER A 176 5.47 14.22 -2.46
CA SER A 176 5.59 14.31 -1.01
C SER A 176 7.05 14.50 -0.57
N HIS A 177 7.97 13.87 -1.31
CA HIS A 177 9.40 13.99 -1.13
C HIS A 177 10.08 14.37 -2.46
N PRO A 178 10.91 15.43 -2.52
CA PRO A 178 11.51 15.91 -3.77
C PRO A 178 12.37 14.86 -4.50
N ALA A 179 13.06 13.99 -3.75
CA ALA A 179 13.93 12.96 -4.31
C ALA A 179 13.20 11.70 -4.80
N ILE A 180 11.93 11.51 -4.43
CA ILE A 180 11.16 10.30 -4.76
C ILE A 180 9.90 10.71 -5.55
N PRO A 181 9.91 10.59 -6.88
CA PRO A 181 8.73 10.85 -7.70
C PRO A 181 7.56 9.94 -7.31
N GLU A 182 6.34 10.48 -7.27
CA GLU A 182 5.13 9.72 -6.90
C GLU A 182 4.84 8.54 -7.83
N VAL A 183 5.31 8.63 -9.09
CA VAL A 183 5.22 7.54 -10.06
C VAL A 183 5.94 6.27 -9.57
N LEU A 184 7.03 6.41 -8.80
CA LEU A 184 7.77 5.27 -8.23
C LEU A 184 6.97 4.58 -7.14
N ARG A 185 6.24 5.35 -6.34
CA ARG A 185 5.37 4.82 -5.30
C ARG A 185 4.23 3.98 -5.87
N LEU A 186 3.58 4.48 -6.93
CA LEU A 186 2.59 3.67 -7.63
C LEU A 186 3.24 2.41 -8.22
N GLY A 187 4.44 2.53 -8.80
CA GLY A 187 5.22 1.40 -9.30
C GLY A 187 5.48 0.34 -8.24
N TRP A 188 5.90 0.76 -7.04
CA TRP A 188 6.10 -0.10 -5.88
C TRP A 188 4.81 -0.81 -5.46
N GLY A 189 3.68 -0.11 -5.42
CA GLY A 189 2.36 -0.69 -5.12
C GLY A 189 1.92 -1.73 -6.16
N VAL A 190 2.14 -1.44 -7.45
CA VAL A 190 1.79 -2.35 -8.56
C VAL A 190 2.63 -3.62 -8.54
N LEU A 191 3.94 -3.54 -8.25
CA LEU A 191 4.77 -4.73 -8.12
C LEU A 191 4.26 -5.67 -7.02
N GLN A 192 3.82 -5.11 -5.89
CA GLN A 192 3.27 -5.90 -4.80
C GLN A 192 2.01 -6.69 -5.21
N LEU A 193 1.22 -6.22 -6.18
CA LEU A 193 0.08 -6.98 -6.70
C LEU A 193 0.49 -8.24 -7.48
N GLY A 194 1.70 -8.26 -8.05
CA GLY A 194 2.24 -9.45 -8.72
C GLY A 194 2.77 -10.50 -7.73
N MET A 195 2.93 -10.15 -6.46
CA MET A 195 3.52 -11.03 -5.47
C MET A 195 2.59 -12.21 -5.14
N PRO A 196 3.14 -13.43 -5.01
CA PRO A 196 2.36 -14.56 -4.54
C PRO A 196 1.78 -14.30 -3.15
N ALA A 197 0.54 -14.74 -2.90
CA ALA A 197 -0.13 -14.52 -1.61
C ALA A 197 0.64 -15.11 -0.41
N PHE A 198 1.31 -16.25 -0.58
CA PHE A 198 2.12 -16.85 0.49
C PHE A 198 3.28 -15.93 0.90
N ALA A 199 3.97 -15.32 -0.08
CA ALA A 199 5.10 -14.43 0.17
C ALA A 199 4.66 -13.20 0.95
N TRP A 200 3.41 -12.77 0.77
CA TRP A 200 2.85 -11.67 1.55
C TRP A 200 2.48 -12.07 2.98
N ASN A 201 1.93 -13.26 3.19
CA ASN A 201 1.47 -13.69 4.51
C ASN A 201 2.63 -14.04 5.45
N GLU A 202 3.68 -14.67 4.91
CA GLU A 202 4.81 -15.17 5.70
C GLU A 202 6.01 -14.22 5.65
N HIS A 203 6.22 -13.57 4.50
CA HIS A 203 7.45 -12.85 4.19
C HIS A 203 7.19 -11.39 3.76
N ARG A 204 6.12 -10.76 4.27
CA ARG A 204 5.67 -9.40 3.88
C ARG A 204 6.80 -8.38 3.81
N ILE A 205 7.65 -8.34 4.83
CA ILE A 205 8.74 -7.35 4.96
C ILE A 205 9.74 -7.55 3.81
N LEU A 206 10.14 -8.79 3.55
CA LEU A 206 11.03 -9.13 2.44
C LEU A 206 10.38 -8.77 1.11
N ALA A 207 9.12 -9.17 0.89
CA ALA A 207 8.35 -8.88 -0.32
C ALA A 207 8.29 -7.37 -0.63
N GLN A 208 7.99 -6.55 0.38
CA GLN A 208 7.95 -5.09 0.24
C GLN A 208 9.33 -4.50 -0.06
N THR A 209 10.37 -5.03 0.59
CA THR A 209 11.76 -4.58 0.43
C THR A 209 12.30 -4.89 -0.98
N VAL A 210 12.08 -6.11 -1.49
CA VAL A 210 12.52 -6.47 -2.85
C VAL A 210 11.75 -5.71 -3.92
N CYS A 211 10.45 -5.45 -3.73
CA CYS A 211 9.69 -4.59 -4.64
C CYS A 211 10.23 -3.15 -4.64
N ALA A 212 10.60 -2.62 -3.47
CA ALA A 212 11.17 -1.28 -3.35
C ALA A 212 12.53 -1.18 -4.06
N MET A 213 13.43 -2.14 -3.85
CA MET A 213 14.73 -2.15 -4.54
C MET A 213 14.58 -2.34 -6.05
N ALA A 214 13.68 -3.21 -6.49
CA ALA A 214 13.42 -3.44 -7.91
C ALA A 214 12.90 -2.20 -8.62
N ILE A 215 11.95 -1.46 -8.00
CA ILE A 215 11.41 -0.25 -8.62
C ILE A 215 12.43 0.88 -8.64
N LEU A 216 13.26 1.02 -7.61
CA LEU A 216 14.30 2.05 -7.56
C LEU A 216 15.41 1.79 -8.58
N GLN A 217 15.84 0.53 -8.74
CA GLN A 217 16.76 0.15 -9.81
C GLN A 217 16.16 0.44 -11.19
N ALA A 218 14.89 0.04 -11.41
CA ALA A 218 14.21 0.31 -12.67
C ALA A 218 14.05 1.81 -12.97
N ALA A 219 13.96 2.62 -11.92
CA ALA A 219 13.88 4.06 -12.03
C ALA A 219 15.23 4.68 -12.40
N GLU A 220 16.32 4.15 -11.86
CA GLU A 220 17.68 4.50 -12.29
C GLU A 220 17.93 4.14 -13.76
N ASP A 221 17.50 2.95 -14.20
CA ASP A 221 17.60 2.54 -15.62
C ASP A 221 16.88 3.48 -16.59
N LEU A 222 15.93 4.29 -16.07
CA LEU A 222 15.12 5.26 -16.82
C LEU A 222 15.49 6.71 -16.49
N ASP A 223 16.63 6.95 -15.83
CA ASP A 223 17.14 8.26 -15.45
C ASP A 223 16.15 9.09 -14.58
N LEU A 224 15.30 8.43 -13.78
CA LEU A 224 14.33 9.10 -12.90
C LEU A 224 14.92 9.47 -11.54
N VAL A 225 15.83 8.63 -11.03
CA VAL A 225 16.53 8.78 -9.74
C VAL A 225 17.92 8.14 -9.85
N CYS A 226 18.78 8.38 -8.84
CA CYS A 226 20.03 7.63 -8.67
C CYS A 226 19.85 6.62 -7.53
N PHE A 227 20.12 5.33 -7.77
CA PHE A 227 19.82 4.27 -6.80
C PHE A 227 20.98 4.06 -5.82
N GLU A 228 21.02 4.97 -4.85
CA GLU A 228 22.03 5.06 -3.80
C GLU A 228 21.38 5.01 -2.40
N PRO A 229 22.16 4.86 -1.32
CA PRO A 229 21.64 4.73 0.05
C PRO A 229 20.67 5.85 0.44
N GLU A 230 20.93 7.09 0.02
CA GLU A 230 20.08 8.24 0.33
C GLU A 230 18.70 8.14 -0.33
N THR A 231 18.64 7.66 -1.57
CA THR A 231 17.38 7.45 -2.29
C THR A 231 16.60 6.30 -1.65
N LEU A 232 17.28 5.23 -1.23
CA LEU A 232 16.64 4.12 -0.52
C LEU A 232 16.09 4.58 0.85
N ALA A 233 16.83 5.40 1.59
CA ALA A 233 16.38 5.99 2.86
C ALA A 233 15.17 6.93 2.66
N ALA A 234 15.20 7.75 1.61
CA ALA A 234 14.09 8.62 1.25
C ALA A 234 12.83 7.83 0.86
N ALA A 235 12.99 6.75 0.09
CA ALA A 235 11.91 5.84 -0.25
C ALA A 235 11.38 5.12 0.99
N ALA A 236 12.25 4.64 1.88
CA ALA A 236 11.87 3.99 3.13
C ALA A 236 11.02 4.90 4.03
N THR A 237 11.42 6.17 4.15
CA THR A 237 10.67 7.17 4.90
C THR A 237 9.31 7.45 4.24
N THR A 238 9.31 7.72 2.94
CA THR A 238 8.11 8.10 2.17
C THR A 238 7.09 6.96 2.10
N TRP A 239 7.56 5.73 1.92
CA TRP A 239 6.71 4.53 1.79
C TRP A 239 6.48 3.81 3.12
N ARG A 240 6.95 4.38 4.23
CA ARG A 240 6.78 3.89 5.60
C ARG A 240 7.28 2.45 5.78
N LEU A 241 8.54 2.25 5.39
CA LEU A 241 9.28 0.99 5.51
C LEU A 241 10.37 1.13 6.59
N PRO A 242 10.00 1.20 7.88
CA PRO A 242 10.93 1.53 8.98
C PRO A 242 12.07 0.52 9.16
N TRP A 243 11.92 -0.71 8.64
CA TRP A 243 12.98 -1.73 8.67
C TRP A 243 14.08 -1.52 7.62
N ILE A 244 13.85 -0.65 6.63
CA ILE A 244 14.88 -0.31 5.62
C ILE A 244 15.78 0.81 6.13
N SER A 245 15.23 1.77 6.88
CA SER A 245 15.89 3.04 7.25
C SER A 245 17.08 2.93 8.22
N THR A 246 17.49 1.71 8.58
CA THR A 246 18.64 1.46 9.46
C THR A 246 19.72 0.64 8.78
N ARG A 247 19.49 0.19 7.54
CA ARG A 247 20.24 -0.88 6.86
C ARG A 247 20.33 -0.67 5.36
N GLU A 248 20.23 0.57 4.91
CA GLU A 248 20.17 0.93 3.50
C GLU A 248 21.40 0.43 2.73
N GLN A 249 22.59 0.63 3.31
CA GLN A 249 23.85 0.19 2.71
C GLN A 249 23.91 -1.34 2.58
N ASP A 250 23.60 -2.06 3.65
CA ASP A 250 23.62 -3.53 3.67
C ASP A 250 22.64 -4.12 2.64
N LEU A 251 21.43 -3.54 2.54
CA LEU A 251 20.42 -3.95 1.57
C LEU A 251 20.85 -3.67 0.13
N LEU A 252 21.49 -2.53 -0.13
CA LEU A 252 22.03 -2.21 -1.45
C LEU A 252 23.18 -3.12 -1.86
N ASP A 253 24.13 -3.36 -0.96
CA ASP A 253 25.25 -4.26 -1.20
C ASP A 253 24.74 -5.68 -1.48
N TRP A 254 23.75 -6.12 -0.70
CA TRP A 254 23.07 -7.38 -0.96
C TRP A 254 22.39 -7.40 -2.33
N TRP A 255 21.61 -6.38 -2.66
CA TRP A 255 20.89 -6.30 -3.93
C TRP A 255 21.86 -6.40 -5.09
N ARG A 256 22.90 -5.55 -5.12
CA ARG A 256 23.95 -5.52 -6.15
C ARG A 256 24.67 -6.87 -6.26
N ALA A 257 25.01 -7.52 -5.15
CA ALA A 257 25.67 -8.83 -5.16
C ALA A 257 24.80 -9.97 -5.73
N ASN A 258 23.47 -9.81 -5.75
CA ASN A 258 22.54 -10.83 -6.22
C ASN A 258 21.89 -10.54 -7.58
N GLN A 259 22.06 -9.34 -8.15
CA GLN A 259 21.53 -9.01 -9.49
C GLN A 259 22.01 -9.95 -10.61
N HIS A 260 23.26 -10.41 -10.53
CA HIS A 260 23.86 -11.28 -11.55
C HIS A 260 23.41 -12.74 -11.45
N LYS A 261 22.80 -13.15 -10.34
CA LYS A 261 22.25 -14.49 -10.16
C LYS A 261 20.85 -14.50 -10.80
N SER A 262 20.83 -14.56 -12.12
CA SER A 262 19.66 -14.79 -13.00
C SER A 262 18.29 -14.69 -12.31
N GLN A 263 17.75 -13.47 -12.21
CA GLN A 263 16.43 -13.13 -11.64
C GLN A 263 16.20 -13.61 -10.20
N ILE A 264 15.86 -12.68 -9.30
CA ILE A 264 15.42 -13.07 -7.95
C ILE A 264 14.07 -13.77 -8.12
N ASP A 265 14.08 -15.10 -8.13
CA ASP A 265 12.85 -15.88 -8.26
C ASP A 265 12.11 -15.87 -6.94
N ILE A 266 11.12 -14.99 -6.85
CA ILE A 266 10.27 -14.82 -5.67
C ILE A 266 9.51 -16.12 -5.34
N ARG A 267 9.28 -16.99 -6.34
CA ARG A 267 8.63 -18.29 -6.13
C ARG A 267 9.56 -19.29 -5.46
N SER A 268 10.86 -19.24 -5.76
CA SER A 268 11.88 -20.03 -5.06
C SER A 268 12.04 -19.64 -3.59
N LEU A 269 11.52 -18.46 -3.19
CA LEU A 269 11.45 -18.04 -1.78
C LEU A 269 10.39 -18.83 -0.99
N ALA A 270 9.41 -19.46 -1.65
CA ALA A 270 8.41 -20.32 -0.98
C ALA A 270 9.00 -21.65 -0.49
N ASP A 271 10.03 -22.12 -1.18
CA ASP A 271 10.68 -23.41 -0.92
C ASP A 271 11.86 -23.25 0.09
N ALA A 272 11.91 -22.10 0.78
CA ALA A 272 13.09 -21.57 1.48
C ALA A 272 13.40 -22.21 2.86
N ASP A 273 13.27 -23.53 2.96
CA ASP A 273 14.06 -24.28 3.95
C ASP A 273 15.55 -24.38 3.53
N THR A 274 15.94 -23.85 2.37
CA THR A 274 17.26 -24.14 1.76
C THR A 274 18.06 -22.97 1.19
N SER A 275 17.59 -21.70 1.23
CA SER A 275 18.40 -20.57 0.77
C SER A 275 19.09 -19.85 1.93
N PRO A 276 20.39 -20.10 2.21
CA PRO A 276 21.14 -19.44 3.29
C PRO A 276 21.28 -17.92 3.09
N THR A 277 20.90 -17.37 1.94
CA THR A 277 20.90 -15.92 1.68
C THR A 277 19.62 -15.25 2.17
N LEU A 278 18.48 -15.97 2.14
CA LEU A 278 17.19 -15.47 2.58
C LEU A 278 17.00 -15.64 4.07
N LEU A 279 17.43 -16.77 4.63
CA LEU A 279 17.52 -16.94 6.08
C LEU A 279 18.39 -15.85 6.70
N LYS A 280 19.42 -15.37 5.99
CA LYS A 280 20.22 -14.22 6.44
C LYS A 280 19.44 -12.93 6.39
N ILE A 281 18.66 -12.63 5.35
CA ILE A 281 17.87 -11.40 5.31
C ILE A 281 16.71 -11.47 6.29
N GLU A 282 16.03 -12.60 6.42
CA GLU A 282 14.94 -12.75 7.38
C GLU A 282 15.45 -12.79 8.79
N SER A 283 16.53 -13.50 9.11
CA SER A 283 17.15 -13.39 10.43
C SER A 283 17.59 -11.96 10.70
N PHE A 284 18.20 -11.31 9.70
CA PHE A 284 18.60 -9.91 9.77
C PHE A 284 17.38 -9.01 10.03
N LEU A 285 16.28 -9.14 9.28
CA LEU A 285 15.07 -8.32 9.43
C LEU A 285 14.24 -8.70 10.68
N GLN A 286 14.32 -9.93 11.18
CA GLN A 286 13.61 -10.39 12.39
C GLN A 286 14.22 -9.81 13.67
N ASP A 287 15.52 -9.49 13.70
CA ASP A 287 16.18 -8.83 14.83
C ASP A 287 15.65 -7.40 15.13
N VAL A 288 14.73 -6.88 14.30
CA VAL A 288 14.21 -5.51 14.36
C VAL A 288 12.74 -5.43 14.85
N ARG A 289 12.07 -6.57 15.09
CA ARG A 289 10.71 -6.61 15.68
C ARG A 289 10.75 -6.62 17.20
#